data_AF-A0A821RCJ8-F1
#
_entry.id   AF-A0A821RCJ8-F1
#
_cell.length_a   1.000
_cell.length_b   1.000
_cell.length_c   1.000
_cell.angle_alpha   90.00
_cell.angle_beta   90.00
_cell.angle_gamma   90.00
#
_symmetry.space_group_name_H-M   'P 1'
#
loop_
_entity.id
_entity.type
_entity.pdbx_description
1 polymer ?
#
loop_
_entity_poly.entity_id
_entity_poly.type
_entity_poly.pdbx_seq_one_letter_code
_entity_poly.pdbx_strand_id
1 'polypeptide(L)'
;MTESSATSNFDNYIIELHDNLDRLREIPDVDEQCSVLIGDLAQAYSEHPSPMQTAMCLSSLFSGQKNILTFLRRASSKIELKKTKIEILQFLKFFVETASNKILPYAVELKTVLLIIFNVDSASDVRAAVFPILSQLMELSAGFPDMESEIDKMATTFLDQIGLQSSKTTATIKGLSLAFLGLLCKYFPEHMRKYADPLLLGQFLKYLHEHLVRDVVKFEMLIASGAMEGLIYYL
;
A
#
# COMPACT_ATOMS: atom_id res chain seq x y z
N MET A 1 19.64 22.03 22.67
CA MET A 1 18.27 22.36 23.14
C MET A 1 17.21 22.37 22.02
N THR A 2 17.58 22.23 20.74
CA THR A 2 16.65 22.11 19.59
C THR A 2 16.33 20.66 19.20
N GLU A 3 17.04 19.69 19.77
CA GLU A 3 16.98 18.27 19.38
C GLU A 3 15.77 17.52 19.94
N SER A 4 15.33 17.87 21.16
CA SER A 4 14.17 17.25 21.80
C SER A 4 12.84 17.76 21.26
N SER A 5 12.81 18.95 20.65
CA SER A 5 11.57 19.63 20.21
C SER A 5 11.07 19.16 18.84
N ALA A 6 11.95 18.60 17.99
CA ALA A 6 11.55 18.13 16.67
C ALA A 6 11.01 16.69 16.70
N THR A 7 11.63 15.79 17.49
CA THR A 7 11.11 14.43 17.73
C THR A 7 9.78 14.47 18.47
N SER A 8 9.66 15.35 19.47
CA SER A 8 8.40 15.55 20.19
C SER A 8 7.26 15.94 19.25
N ASN A 9 7.53 16.66 18.16
CA ASN A 9 6.47 17.10 17.25
C ASN A 9 5.90 15.93 16.43
N PHE A 10 6.73 15.05 15.87
CA PHE A 10 6.25 13.87 15.14
C PHE A 10 5.43 12.91 16.02
N ASP A 11 5.93 12.64 17.22
CA ASP A 11 5.24 11.76 18.17
C ASP A 11 3.91 12.38 18.63
N ASN A 12 3.86 13.71 18.84
CA ASN A 12 2.63 14.41 19.21
C ASN A 12 1.55 14.28 18.15
N TYR A 13 1.87 14.47 16.86
CA TYR A 13 0.89 14.29 15.78
C TYR A 13 0.31 12.87 15.76
N ILE A 14 1.17 11.85 15.95
CA ILE A 14 0.74 10.45 15.98
C ILE A 14 -0.11 10.15 17.22
N ILE A 15 0.26 10.67 18.38
CA ILE A 15 -0.53 10.50 19.60
C ILE A 15 -1.91 11.13 19.42
N GLU A 16 -1.98 12.34 18.87
CA GLU A 16 -3.24 13.05 18.63
C GLU A 16 -4.13 12.32 17.60
N LEU A 17 -3.55 11.72 16.55
CA LEU A 17 -4.28 10.84 15.65
C LEU A 17 -4.93 9.67 16.39
N HIS A 18 -4.18 9.01 17.27
CA HIS A 18 -4.71 7.90 18.06
C HIS A 18 -5.82 8.35 19.00
N ASP A 19 -5.69 9.51 19.63
CA ASP A 19 -6.69 10.06 20.54
C ASP A 19 -7.98 10.45 19.78
N ASN A 20 -7.84 11.01 18.57
CA ASN A 20 -8.98 11.28 17.69
C ASN A 20 -9.68 9.99 17.24
N LEU A 21 -8.91 8.92 16.95
CA LEU A 21 -9.48 7.61 16.66
C LEU A 21 -10.20 6.99 17.86
N ASP A 22 -9.69 7.18 19.08
CA ASP A 22 -10.34 6.73 20.32
C ASP A 22 -11.67 7.46 20.55
N ARG A 23 -11.77 8.70 20.08
CA ARG A 23 -12.92 9.60 20.24
C ARG A 23 -13.75 9.78 18.96
N LEU A 24 -13.66 8.82 18.04
CA LEU A 24 -14.26 8.90 16.68
C LEU A 24 -15.74 9.31 16.68
N ARG A 25 -16.51 8.92 17.70
CA ARG A 25 -17.96 9.21 17.81
C ARG A 25 -18.28 10.55 18.47
N GLU A 26 -17.31 11.17 19.13
CA GLU A 26 -17.48 12.39 19.91
C GLU A 26 -17.06 13.63 19.12
N ILE A 27 -16.14 13.46 18.17
CA ILE A 27 -15.50 14.54 17.44
C ILE A 27 -16.21 14.72 16.09
N PRO A 28 -16.84 15.89 15.83
CA PRO A 28 -17.33 16.22 14.50
C PRO A 28 -16.15 16.39 13.54
N ASP A 29 -16.33 16.01 12.28
CA ASP A 29 -15.32 16.17 11.23
C ASP A 29 -13.96 15.52 11.55
N VAL A 30 -13.99 14.39 12.27
CA VAL A 30 -12.77 13.68 12.71
C VAL A 30 -11.85 13.28 11.55
N ASP A 31 -12.40 12.98 10.37
CA ASP A 31 -11.60 12.70 9.16
C ASP A 31 -10.77 13.92 8.75
N GLU A 32 -11.37 15.12 8.78
CA GLU A 32 -10.69 16.35 8.39
C GLU A 32 -9.61 16.71 9.41
N GLN A 33 -9.92 16.56 10.71
CA GLN A 33 -8.95 16.83 11.76
C GLN A 33 -7.74 15.89 11.69
N CYS A 34 -7.98 14.58 11.49
CA CYS A 34 -6.89 13.63 11.34
C CYS A 34 -6.10 13.86 10.04
N SER A 35 -6.79 14.19 8.96
CA SER A 35 -6.18 14.59 7.69
C SER A 35 -5.21 15.77 7.85
N VAL A 36 -5.64 16.84 8.54
CA VAL A 36 -4.78 18.00 8.83
C VAL A 36 -3.52 17.59 9.60
N LEU A 37 -3.63 16.74 10.62
CA LEU A 37 -2.47 16.24 11.37
C LEU A 37 -1.47 15.48 10.48
N ILE A 38 -1.96 14.74 9.49
CA ILE A 38 -1.11 14.05 8.52
C ILE A 38 -0.46 15.03 7.54
N GLY A 39 -1.19 16.06 7.11
CA GLY A 39 -0.65 17.15 6.30
C GLY A 39 0.50 17.86 7.02
N ASP A 40 0.30 18.21 8.30
CA ASP A 40 1.32 18.85 9.14
C ASP A 40 2.55 17.95 9.34
N LEU A 41 2.32 16.65 9.58
CA LEU A 41 3.38 15.65 9.70
C LEU A 41 4.18 15.54 8.39
N ALA A 42 3.50 15.48 7.24
CA ALA A 42 4.15 15.41 5.93
C ALA A 42 4.97 16.68 5.64
N GLN A 43 4.42 17.86 5.97
CA GLN A 43 5.12 19.13 5.83
C GLN A 43 6.37 19.20 6.72
N ALA A 44 6.29 18.68 7.96
CA ALA A 44 7.42 18.62 8.87
C ALA A 44 8.55 17.68 8.40
N TYR A 45 8.22 16.65 7.61
CA TYR A 45 9.20 15.68 7.10
C TYR A 45 10.13 16.23 5.99
N SER A 46 9.81 17.39 5.39
CA SER A 46 10.56 18.02 4.27
C SER A 46 10.59 17.19 2.98
N GLU A 47 10.61 17.86 1.82
CA GLU A 47 10.83 17.20 0.52
C GLU A 47 12.25 16.61 0.39
N HIS A 48 13.21 17.14 1.16
CA HIS A 48 14.58 16.66 1.24
C HIS A 48 14.97 16.42 2.71
N PRO A 49 14.59 15.26 3.28
CA PRO A 49 14.86 14.97 4.68
C PRO A 49 16.34 14.75 4.90
N SER A 50 16.88 15.37 5.95
CA SER A 50 18.20 15.00 6.46
C SER A 50 18.20 13.55 6.96
N PRO A 51 19.36 12.86 6.98
CA PRO A 51 19.44 11.50 7.52
C PRO A 51 18.89 11.37 8.95
N MET A 52 19.03 12.43 9.75
CA MET A 52 18.48 12.54 11.10
C MET A 52 16.95 12.58 11.08
N GLN A 53 16.34 13.44 10.26
CA GLN A 53 14.87 13.48 10.11
C GLN A 53 14.30 12.14 9.66
N THR A 54 14.96 11.46 8.70
CA THR A 54 14.56 10.10 8.30
C THR A 54 14.62 9.12 9.47
N ALA A 55 15.69 9.13 10.27
CA ALA A 55 15.83 8.24 11.42
C ALA A 55 14.76 8.50 12.50
N MET A 56 14.46 9.77 12.78
CA MET A 56 13.43 10.18 13.73
C MET A 56 12.05 9.71 13.26
N CYS A 57 11.71 9.99 12.00
CA CYS A 57 10.43 9.62 11.43
C CYS A 57 10.26 8.08 11.36
N LEU A 58 11.34 7.32 11.05
CA LEU A 58 11.31 5.85 11.17
C LEU A 58 10.89 5.38 12.57
N SER A 59 11.45 5.98 13.61
CA SER A 59 11.07 5.64 14.99
C SER A 59 9.60 5.95 15.25
N SER A 60 9.12 7.14 14.92
CA SER A 60 7.73 7.54 15.16
C SER A 60 6.71 6.73 14.36
N LEU A 61 7.01 6.39 13.10
CA LEU A 61 6.08 5.66 12.24
C LEU A 61 6.03 4.16 12.57
N PHE A 62 7.13 3.55 13.03
CA PHE A 62 7.22 2.09 13.12
C PHE A 62 7.57 1.55 14.52
N SER A 63 7.96 2.39 15.48
CA SER A 63 8.30 1.94 16.84
C SER A 63 7.23 2.32 17.86
N GLY A 64 7.15 1.56 18.95
CA GLY A 64 6.20 1.83 20.04
C GLY A 64 4.77 1.35 19.77
N GLN A 65 3.87 1.58 20.74
CA GLN A 65 2.47 1.09 20.68
C GLN A 65 1.53 2.02 19.92
N LYS A 66 1.78 3.33 19.93
CA LYS A 66 1.04 4.34 19.17
C LYS A 66 1.93 4.81 18.02
N ASN A 67 1.76 4.18 16.87
CA ASN A 67 2.52 4.47 15.64
C ASN A 67 1.59 4.43 14.42
N ILE A 68 2.05 4.93 13.27
CA ILE A 68 1.17 5.08 12.10
C ILE A 68 0.61 3.73 11.59
N LEU A 69 1.37 2.65 11.71
CA LEU A 69 0.95 1.32 11.30
C LEU A 69 -0.16 0.78 12.19
N THR A 70 -0.04 0.98 13.51
CA THR A 70 -1.08 0.60 14.47
C THR A 70 -2.33 1.44 14.29
N PHE A 71 -2.20 2.74 13.97
CA PHE A 71 -3.34 3.60 13.60
C PHE A 71 -4.07 3.03 12.37
N LEU A 72 -3.35 2.81 11.26
CA LEU A 72 -3.93 2.28 10.02
C LEU A 72 -4.64 0.94 10.25
N ARG A 73 -4.01 0.03 11.01
CA ARG A 73 -4.63 -1.25 11.35
C ARG A 73 -5.97 -1.07 12.07
N ARG A 74 -6.04 -0.17 13.05
CA ARG A 74 -7.27 0.12 13.81
C ARG A 74 -8.30 0.89 12.99
N ALA A 75 -7.87 1.75 12.08
CA ALA A 75 -8.70 2.57 11.20
C ALA A 75 -9.20 1.81 9.95
N SER A 76 -8.67 0.62 9.67
CA SER A 76 -8.93 -0.17 8.45
C SER A 76 -10.41 -0.31 8.09
N SER A 77 -11.27 -0.62 9.06
CA SER A 77 -12.72 -0.77 8.86
C SER A 77 -13.54 0.50 9.14
N LYS A 78 -12.89 1.62 9.48
CA LYS A 78 -13.56 2.90 9.80
C LYS A 78 -13.82 3.68 8.52
N ILE A 79 -15.08 3.70 8.09
CA ILE A 79 -15.49 4.41 6.86
C ILE A 79 -15.39 5.92 7.01
N GLU A 80 -15.46 6.40 8.25
CA GLU A 80 -15.39 7.80 8.64
C GLU A 80 -13.98 8.39 8.46
N LEU A 81 -12.95 7.56 8.30
CA LEU A 81 -11.54 8.00 8.19
C LEU A 81 -10.98 7.82 6.79
N LYS A 82 -11.83 7.94 5.77
CA LYS A 82 -11.46 7.64 4.40
C LYS A 82 -10.35 8.59 3.91
N LYS A 83 -10.53 9.90 4.08
CA LYS A 83 -9.57 10.92 3.63
C LYS A 83 -8.23 10.75 4.34
N THR A 84 -8.28 10.59 5.67
CA THR A 84 -7.11 10.35 6.52
C THR A 84 -6.31 9.15 6.04
N LYS A 85 -6.98 8.00 5.78
CA LYS A 85 -6.28 6.80 5.29
C LYS A 85 -5.57 7.04 3.96
N ILE A 86 -6.20 7.77 3.03
CA ILE A 86 -5.57 8.10 1.74
C ILE A 86 -4.33 8.96 1.94
N GLU A 87 -4.41 10.00 2.78
CA GLU A 87 -3.27 10.89 3.04
C GLU A 87 -2.12 10.17 3.73
N ILE A 88 -2.40 9.28 4.69
CA ILE A 88 -1.37 8.44 5.30
C ILE A 88 -0.70 7.57 4.25
N LEU A 89 -1.46 6.91 3.36
CA LEU A 89 -0.90 6.05 2.32
C LEU A 89 -0.06 6.86 1.32
N GLN A 90 -0.48 8.07 0.98
CA GLN A 90 0.29 8.98 0.12
C GLN A 90 1.60 9.41 0.79
N PHE A 91 1.55 9.78 2.08
CA PHE A 91 2.74 10.09 2.85
C PHE A 91 3.68 8.89 2.96
N LEU A 92 3.16 7.69 3.26
CA LEU A 92 3.95 6.46 3.33
C LEU A 92 4.60 6.11 2.00
N LYS A 93 3.93 6.34 0.86
CA LYS A 93 4.54 6.18 -0.47
C LYS A 93 5.77 7.08 -0.61
N PHE A 94 5.62 8.38 -0.33
CA PHE A 94 6.74 9.32 -0.39
C PHE A 94 7.87 8.94 0.59
N PHE A 95 7.48 8.52 1.79
CA PHE A 95 8.42 8.14 2.84
C PHE A 95 9.23 6.89 2.47
N VAL A 96 8.61 5.85 1.92
CA VAL A 96 9.30 4.61 1.50
C VAL A 96 10.32 4.93 0.40
N GLU A 97 9.94 5.78 -0.56
CA GLU A 97 10.83 6.24 -1.62
C GLU A 97 12.06 6.98 -1.08
N THR A 98 11.87 7.89 -0.12
CA THR A 98 12.97 8.66 0.48
C THR A 98 13.81 7.87 1.50
N ALA A 99 13.18 6.99 2.28
CA ALA A 99 13.88 6.16 3.27
C ALA A 99 14.69 5.03 2.63
N SER A 100 14.26 4.56 1.44
CA SER A 100 14.94 3.51 0.67
C SER A 100 15.23 2.28 1.56
N ASN A 101 16.44 1.73 1.51
CA ASN A 101 16.82 0.51 2.23
C ASN A 101 16.68 0.59 3.76
N LYS A 102 16.53 1.80 4.34
CA LYS A 102 16.31 1.95 5.79
C LYS A 102 14.93 1.41 6.23
N ILE A 103 14.00 1.19 5.29
CA ILE A 103 12.68 0.63 5.58
C ILE A 103 12.70 -0.90 5.77
N LEU A 104 13.74 -1.59 5.29
CA LEU A 104 13.78 -3.05 5.24
C LEU A 104 13.52 -3.74 6.59
N PRO A 105 14.02 -3.25 7.75
CA PRO A 105 13.69 -3.83 9.05
C PRO A 105 12.18 -3.83 9.37
N TYR A 106 11.41 -2.95 8.75
CA TYR A 106 9.97 -2.78 8.95
C TYR A 106 9.13 -3.30 7.78
N ALA A 107 9.76 -3.84 6.72
CA ALA A 107 9.10 -4.20 5.47
C ALA A 107 7.97 -5.22 5.68
N VAL A 108 8.22 -6.27 6.46
CA VAL A 108 7.21 -7.32 6.72
C VAL A 108 5.99 -6.76 7.45
N GLU A 109 6.20 -5.88 8.44
CA GLU A 109 5.10 -5.25 9.20
C GLU A 109 4.32 -4.27 8.32
N LEU A 110 5.01 -3.39 7.59
CA LEU A 110 4.41 -2.44 6.66
C LEU A 110 3.55 -3.17 5.63
N LYS A 111 4.10 -4.19 4.94
CA LYS A 111 3.34 -5.05 4.02
C LYS A 111 2.13 -5.67 4.69
N THR A 112 2.26 -6.15 5.92
CA THR A 112 1.16 -6.79 6.64
C THR A 112 0.01 -5.81 6.89
N VAL A 113 0.31 -4.58 7.32
CA VAL A 113 -0.71 -3.54 7.51
C VAL A 113 -1.33 -3.10 6.18
N LEU A 114 -0.52 -2.94 5.14
CA LEU A 114 -1.00 -2.63 3.79
C LEU A 114 -1.99 -3.68 3.26
N LEU A 115 -1.70 -4.97 3.46
CA LEU A 115 -2.65 -6.05 3.11
C LEU A 115 -3.90 -6.06 3.98
N ILE A 116 -3.83 -5.66 5.25
CA ILE A 116 -5.02 -5.50 6.10
C ILE A 116 -5.92 -4.40 5.53
N ILE A 117 -5.35 -3.22 5.22
CA ILE A 117 -6.11 -2.13 4.57
C ILE A 117 -6.72 -2.62 3.26
N PHE A 118 -5.94 -3.26 2.40
CA PHE A 118 -6.40 -3.75 1.11
C PHE A 118 -7.59 -4.72 1.21
N ASN A 119 -7.58 -5.62 2.21
CA ASN A 119 -8.59 -6.67 2.36
C ASN A 119 -9.82 -6.24 3.16
N VAL A 120 -9.66 -5.33 4.13
CA VAL A 120 -10.74 -4.94 5.07
C VAL A 120 -11.48 -3.69 4.62
N ASP A 121 -10.79 -2.75 3.99
CA ASP A 121 -11.39 -1.47 3.61
C ASP A 121 -12.43 -1.65 2.51
N SER A 122 -13.55 -0.95 2.61
CA SER A 122 -14.63 -1.01 1.61
C SER A 122 -14.42 0.00 0.46
N ALA A 123 -13.62 1.04 0.67
CA ALA A 123 -13.39 2.10 -0.30
C ALA A 123 -12.31 1.69 -1.31
N SER A 124 -12.68 1.63 -2.60
CA SER A 124 -11.76 1.15 -3.65
C SER A 124 -10.55 2.05 -3.87
N ASP A 125 -10.66 3.35 -3.60
CA ASP A 125 -9.56 4.32 -3.68
C ASP A 125 -8.56 4.15 -2.54
N VAL A 126 -9.02 3.88 -1.31
CA VAL A 126 -8.13 3.53 -0.19
C VAL A 126 -7.39 2.22 -0.50
N ARG A 127 -8.12 1.19 -0.97
CA ARG A 127 -7.51 -0.08 -1.40
C ARG A 127 -6.51 0.12 -2.53
N ALA A 128 -6.80 0.98 -3.50
CA ALA A 128 -5.91 1.27 -4.62
C ALA A 128 -4.63 1.99 -4.19
N ALA A 129 -4.71 2.89 -3.19
CA ALA A 129 -3.57 3.65 -2.67
C ALA A 129 -2.49 2.77 -2.00
N VAL A 130 -2.79 1.51 -1.69
CA VAL A 130 -1.83 0.53 -1.17
C VAL A 130 -0.80 0.09 -2.23
N PHE A 131 -1.21 -0.03 -3.50
CA PHE A 131 -0.38 -0.65 -4.54
C PHE A 131 0.95 0.07 -4.79
N PRO A 132 1.01 1.41 -4.91
CA PRO A 132 2.29 2.10 -5.13
C PRO A 132 3.33 1.80 -4.03
N ILE A 133 2.87 1.70 -2.78
CA ILE A 133 3.74 1.42 -1.62
C ILE A 133 4.22 -0.02 -1.68
N LEU A 134 3.30 -0.98 -1.94
CA LEU A 134 3.68 -2.38 -2.08
C LEU A 134 4.67 -2.59 -3.22
N SER A 135 4.45 -1.98 -4.39
CA SER A 135 5.36 -2.11 -5.54
C SER A 135 6.77 -1.62 -5.21
N GLN A 136 6.90 -0.44 -4.59
CA GLN A 136 8.20 0.08 -4.14
C GLN A 136 8.85 -0.84 -3.09
N LEU A 137 8.05 -1.34 -2.15
CA LEU A 137 8.54 -2.22 -1.10
C LEU A 137 9.04 -3.56 -1.66
N MET A 138 8.36 -4.13 -2.65
CA MET A 138 8.76 -5.37 -3.32
C MET A 138 10.07 -5.19 -4.08
N GLU A 139 10.23 -4.08 -4.79
CA GLU A 139 11.48 -3.75 -5.48
C GLU A 139 12.66 -3.61 -4.50
N LEU A 140 12.48 -2.86 -3.41
CA LEU A 140 13.52 -2.67 -2.39
C LEU A 140 13.88 -3.97 -1.65
N SER A 141 12.93 -4.87 -1.50
CA SER A 141 13.08 -6.09 -0.71
C SER A 141 13.51 -7.31 -1.54
N ALA A 142 13.82 -7.14 -2.82
CA ALA A 142 14.35 -8.21 -3.66
C ALA A 142 15.66 -8.75 -3.06
N GLY A 143 15.72 -10.05 -2.78
CA GLY A 143 16.85 -10.69 -2.10
C GLY A 143 16.85 -10.55 -0.57
N PHE A 144 15.78 -10.00 0.03
CA PHE A 144 15.61 -9.96 1.48
C PHE A 144 14.80 -11.18 1.98
N PRO A 145 15.41 -12.13 2.72
CA PRO A 145 14.79 -13.44 3.01
C PRO A 145 13.44 -13.37 3.73
N ASP A 146 13.27 -12.43 4.66
CA ASP A 146 12.03 -12.29 5.41
C ASP A 146 10.87 -11.87 4.49
N MET A 147 11.15 -11.09 3.43
CA MET A 147 10.14 -10.69 2.45
C MET A 147 9.84 -11.83 1.47
N GLU A 148 10.86 -12.58 1.06
CA GLU A 148 10.72 -13.74 0.16
C GLU A 148 9.72 -14.79 0.70
N SER A 149 9.74 -15.04 2.01
CA SER A 149 8.80 -15.97 2.66
C SER A 149 7.32 -15.57 2.57
N GLU A 150 7.03 -14.31 2.25
CA GLU A 150 5.67 -13.75 2.24
C GLU A 150 5.07 -13.65 0.83
N ILE A 151 5.88 -13.83 -0.21
CA ILE A 151 5.48 -13.63 -1.62
C ILE A 151 4.33 -14.54 -2.01
N ASP A 152 4.34 -15.79 -1.57
CA ASP A 152 3.29 -16.76 -1.88
C ASP A 152 1.92 -16.33 -1.35
N LYS A 153 1.89 -15.78 -0.14
CA LYS A 153 0.66 -15.29 0.49
C LYS A 153 0.14 -14.04 -0.22
N MET A 154 1.05 -13.18 -0.69
CA MET A 154 0.69 -12.01 -1.48
C MET A 154 0.13 -12.41 -2.85
N ALA A 155 0.84 -13.29 -3.56
CA ALA A 155 0.42 -13.77 -4.88
C ALA A 155 -0.98 -14.38 -4.83
N THR A 156 -1.24 -15.28 -3.86
CA THR A 156 -2.58 -15.86 -3.66
C THR A 156 -3.65 -14.80 -3.37
N THR A 157 -3.35 -13.84 -2.49
CA THR A 157 -4.27 -12.72 -2.17
C THR A 157 -4.71 -11.95 -3.42
N PHE A 158 -3.77 -11.62 -4.33
CA PHE A 158 -4.07 -10.83 -5.53
C PHE A 158 -4.62 -11.68 -6.68
N LEU A 159 -4.23 -12.96 -6.79
CA LEU A 159 -4.86 -13.92 -7.70
C LEU A 159 -6.35 -14.09 -7.40
N ASP A 160 -6.72 -14.13 -6.11
CA ASP A 160 -8.13 -14.20 -5.71
C ASP A 160 -8.94 -12.99 -6.19
N GLN A 161 -8.33 -11.79 -6.27
CA GLN A 161 -9.03 -10.58 -6.71
C GLN A 161 -9.47 -10.63 -8.18
N ILE A 162 -8.69 -11.33 -9.02
CA ILE A 162 -8.96 -11.49 -10.45
C ILE A 162 -9.63 -12.82 -10.79
N GLY A 163 -9.55 -13.81 -9.89
CA GLY A 163 -10.21 -15.09 -9.96
C GLY A 163 -11.46 -15.16 -9.10
N LEU A 164 -11.34 -15.72 -7.89
CA LEU A 164 -12.47 -16.08 -7.02
C LEU A 164 -13.38 -14.89 -6.65
N GLN A 165 -12.79 -13.72 -6.39
CA GLN A 165 -13.50 -12.50 -6.01
C GLN A 165 -13.81 -11.59 -7.21
N SER A 166 -13.49 -12.01 -8.44
CA SER A 166 -13.53 -11.15 -9.63
C SER A 166 -14.89 -10.47 -9.85
N SER A 167 -16.00 -11.12 -9.54
CA SER A 167 -17.34 -10.51 -9.70
C SER A 167 -17.62 -9.35 -8.73
N LYS A 168 -16.91 -9.28 -7.60
CA LYS A 168 -17.04 -8.24 -6.56
C LYS A 168 -15.92 -7.20 -6.61
N THR A 169 -14.84 -7.51 -7.32
CA THR A 169 -13.68 -6.62 -7.48
C THR A 169 -13.94 -5.57 -8.55
N THR A 170 -13.66 -4.31 -8.26
CA THR A 170 -13.77 -3.22 -9.24
C THR A 170 -12.69 -3.36 -10.33
N ALA A 171 -12.95 -2.79 -11.52
CA ALA A 171 -12.00 -2.79 -12.63
C ALA A 171 -10.62 -2.23 -12.23
N THR A 172 -10.60 -1.15 -11.45
CA THR A 172 -9.35 -0.54 -10.93
C THR A 172 -8.54 -1.54 -10.11
N ILE A 173 -9.16 -2.23 -9.16
CA ILE A 173 -8.45 -3.16 -8.27
C ILE A 173 -7.99 -4.40 -9.06
N LYS A 174 -8.77 -4.88 -10.04
CA LYS A 174 -8.32 -5.96 -10.94
C LYS A 174 -7.08 -5.56 -11.73
N GLY A 175 -7.10 -4.39 -12.36
CA GLY A 175 -5.97 -3.86 -13.12
C GLY A 175 -4.71 -3.75 -12.25
N LEU A 176 -4.83 -3.14 -11.08
CA LEU A 176 -3.71 -3.02 -10.13
C LEU A 176 -3.21 -4.38 -9.63
N SER A 177 -4.11 -5.34 -9.39
CA SER A 177 -3.73 -6.71 -8.99
C SER A 177 -2.96 -7.43 -10.11
N LEU A 178 -3.38 -7.28 -11.38
CA LEU A 178 -2.67 -7.85 -12.53
C LEU A 178 -1.25 -7.25 -12.66
N ALA A 179 -1.14 -5.92 -12.61
CA ALA A 179 0.16 -5.24 -12.68
C ALA A 179 1.09 -5.70 -11.54
N PHE A 180 0.56 -5.77 -10.32
CA PHE A 180 1.32 -6.19 -9.15
C PHE A 180 1.76 -7.65 -9.21
N LEU A 181 0.91 -8.57 -9.71
CA LEU A 181 1.29 -9.96 -9.93
C LEU A 181 2.43 -10.10 -10.93
N GLY A 182 2.44 -9.29 -11.99
CA GLY A 182 3.58 -9.20 -12.90
C GLY A 182 4.84 -8.69 -12.21
N LEU A 183 4.72 -7.64 -11.38
CA LEU A 183 5.83 -7.09 -10.60
C LEU A 183 6.46 -8.14 -9.66
N LEU A 184 5.64 -8.99 -9.04
CA LEU A 184 6.15 -10.12 -8.26
C LEU A 184 6.96 -11.10 -9.11
N CYS A 185 6.57 -11.36 -10.36
CA CYS A 185 7.35 -12.22 -11.27
C CYS A 185 8.72 -11.62 -11.59
N LYS A 186 8.79 -10.29 -11.77
CA LYS A 186 10.05 -9.58 -12.02
C LYS A 186 11.03 -9.70 -10.85
N TYR A 187 10.58 -9.43 -9.63
CA TYR A 187 11.47 -9.32 -8.47
C TYR A 187 11.62 -10.63 -7.67
N PHE A 188 10.66 -11.56 -7.76
CA PHE A 188 10.64 -12.82 -7.02
C PHE A 188 10.32 -14.03 -7.92
N PRO A 189 11.07 -14.23 -9.03
CA PRO A 189 10.75 -15.25 -10.04
C PRO A 189 10.71 -16.68 -9.48
N GLU A 190 11.58 -17.01 -8.53
CA GLU A 190 11.65 -18.35 -7.93
C GLU A 190 10.36 -18.72 -7.17
N HIS A 191 9.75 -17.76 -6.47
CA HIS A 191 8.48 -17.95 -5.77
C HIS A 191 7.30 -17.95 -6.75
N MET A 192 7.38 -17.13 -7.79
CA MET A 192 6.30 -16.98 -8.77
C MET A 192 6.24 -18.10 -9.80
N ARG A 193 7.28 -18.93 -9.93
CA ARG A 193 7.36 -20.05 -10.90
C ARG A 193 6.12 -20.95 -10.89
N LYS A 194 5.58 -21.27 -9.72
CA LYS A 194 4.40 -22.15 -9.60
C LYS A 194 3.08 -21.50 -10.04
N TYR A 195 3.05 -20.17 -10.16
CA TYR A 195 1.91 -19.39 -10.64
C TYR A 195 2.11 -18.90 -12.08
N ALA A 196 3.25 -19.19 -12.71
CA ALA A 196 3.56 -18.81 -14.08
C ALA A 196 2.62 -19.53 -15.08
N ASP A 197 3.04 -19.66 -16.34
CA ASP A 197 2.26 -20.38 -17.36
C ASP A 197 1.78 -21.77 -16.89
N PRO A 198 0.49 -22.13 -17.04
CA PRO A 198 -0.59 -21.42 -17.77
C PRO A 198 -1.43 -20.44 -16.95
N LEU A 199 -1.17 -20.26 -15.66
CA LEU A 199 -2.04 -19.50 -14.78
C LEU A 199 -1.92 -17.98 -15.02
N LEU A 200 -0.80 -17.36 -14.68
CA LEU A 200 -0.65 -15.89 -14.79
C LEU A 200 -0.63 -15.42 -16.24
N LEU A 201 0.18 -16.06 -17.09
CA LEU A 201 0.24 -15.73 -18.51
C LEU A 201 -1.14 -15.85 -19.17
N GLY A 202 -1.88 -16.92 -18.86
CA GLY A 202 -3.24 -17.12 -19.32
C GLY A 202 -4.19 -16.01 -18.88
N GLN A 203 -4.09 -15.51 -17.64
CA GLN A 203 -4.92 -14.39 -17.17
C GLN A 203 -4.58 -13.08 -17.91
N PHE A 204 -3.30 -12.75 -18.10
CA PHE A 204 -2.92 -11.55 -18.83
C PHE A 204 -3.46 -11.57 -20.27
N LEU A 205 -3.23 -12.68 -20.99
CA LEU A 205 -3.69 -12.82 -22.37
C LEU A 205 -5.22 -12.83 -22.48
N LYS A 206 -5.91 -13.47 -21.52
CA LYS A 206 -7.38 -13.46 -21.46
C LYS A 206 -7.91 -12.04 -21.34
N TYR A 207 -7.44 -11.25 -20.37
CA TYR A 207 -7.92 -9.88 -20.16
C TYR A 207 -7.56 -8.95 -21.32
N LEU A 208 -6.37 -9.10 -21.91
CA LEU A 208 -6.00 -8.35 -23.11
C LEU A 208 -6.90 -8.69 -24.29
N HIS A 209 -7.19 -9.97 -24.53
CA HIS A 209 -8.08 -10.39 -25.60
C HIS A 209 -9.53 -9.93 -25.37
N GLU A 210 -10.05 -10.09 -24.15
CA GLU A 210 -11.41 -9.69 -23.76
C GLU A 210 -11.64 -8.19 -23.89
N HIS A 211 -10.64 -7.36 -23.56
CA HIS A 211 -10.81 -5.91 -23.53
C HIS A 211 -10.25 -5.19 -24.77
N LEU A 212 -9.20 -5.66 -25.45
CA LEU A 212 -8.60 -4.93 -26.58
C LEU A 212 -8.98 -5.47 -27.95
N VAL A 213 -9.30 -6.77 -28.06
CA VAL A 213 -9.44 -7.46 -29.35
C VAL A 213 -10.89 -7.71 -29.71
N ARG A 214 -11.75 -8.03 -28.74
CA ARG A 214 -13.19 -8.21 -28.99
C ARG A 214 -13.89 -6.88 -29.21
N ASP A 215 -14.93 -6.87 -30.04
CA ASP A 215 -15.94 -5.79 -30.07
C ASP A 215 -16.67 -5.77 -28.72
N VAL A 216 -16.08 -5.09 -27.74
CA VAL A 216 -16.63 -5.00 -26.39
C VAL A 216 -17.63 -3.85 -26.33
N VAL A 217 -18.82 -4.13 -25.82
CA VAL A 217 -19.83 -3.11 -25.50
C VAL A 217 -19.30 -2.08 -24.47
N LYS A 218 -18.30 -2.47 -23.66
CA LYS A 218 -17.63 -1.60 -22.69
C LYS A 218 -16.14 -1.96 -22.55
N PHE A 219 -15.28 -1.10 -23.08
CA PHE A 219 -13.83 -1.17 -22.91
C PHE A 219 -13.42 -0.83 -21.46
N GLU A 220 -12.88 -1.78 -20.70
CA GLU A 220 -12.38 -1.52 -19.34
C GLU A 220 -10.87 -1.22 -19.36
N MET A 221 -10.54 0.03 -19.72
CA MET A 221 -9.15 0.50 -19.90
C MET A 221 -8.21 0.17 -18.74
N LEU A 222 -8.71 0.24 -17.50
CA LEU A 222 -7.89 -0.01 -16.30
C LEU A 222 -7.46 -1.49 -16.19
N ILE A 223 -8.33 -2.43 -16.59
CA ILE A 223 -7.97 -3.86 -16.58
C ILE A 223 -6.98 -4.14 -17.69
N ALA A 224 -7.22 -3.61 -18.90
CA ALA A 224 -6.31 -3.77 -20.03
C ALA A 224 -4.92 -3.20 -19.72
N SER A 225 -4.85 -1.98 -19.16
CA SER A 225 -3.59 -1.35 -18.75
C SER A 225 -2.84 -2.19 -17.72
N GLY A 226 -3.55 -2.69 -16.69
CA GLY A 226 -2.95 -3.54 -15.67
C GLY A 226 -2.48 -4.89 -16.21
N ALA A 227 -3.22 -5.49 -17.15
CA ALA A 227 -2.82 -6.72 -17.82
C ALA A 227 -1.58 -6.51 -18.70
N MET A 228 -1.50 -5.37 -19.42
CA MET A 228 -0.33 -5.01 -20.22
C MET A 228 0.90 -4.81 -19.34
N GLU A 229 0.78 -4.01 -18.29
CA GLU A 229 1.89 -3.75 -17.37
C GLU A 229 2.34 -5.03 -16.66
N GLY A 230 1.38 -5.86 -16.22
CA GLY A 230 1.68 -7.16 -15.63
C GLY A 230 2.41 -8.09 -16.60
N LEU A 231 2.01 -8.11 -17.87
CA LEU A 231 2.70 -8.88 -18.91
C LEU A 231 4.11 -8.35 -19.18
N ILE A 232 4.31 -7.02 -19.18
CA ILE A 232 5.64 -6.39 -19.34
C ILE A 232 6.58 -6.81 -18.21
N TYR A 233 6.10 -6.89 -16.96
CA TYR A 233 6.93 -7.35 -15.84
C TYR A 233 7.14 -8.87 -15.82
N TYR A 234 6.20 -9.64 -16.40
CA TYR A 234 6.29 -11.09 -16.47
C TYR A 234 7.33 -11.59 -17.48
N LEU A 235 7.48 -10.87 -18.61
CA LEU A 235 8.41 -11.19 -19.70
C LEU A 235 9.84 -10.71 -19.42
#